data_AF-A0A955MZE4-F1
#
_entry.id   AF-A0A955MZE4-F1
#
_cell.length_a   1.000
_cell.length_b   1.000
_cell.length_c   1.000
_cell.angle_alpha   90.00
_cell.angle_beta   90.00
_cell.angle_gamma   90.00
#
_symmetry.space_group_name_H-M   'P 1'
#
loop_
_entity.id
_entity.type
_entity.pdbx_description
1 polymer ?
#
loop_
_entity_poly.entity_id
_entity_poly.type
_entity_poly.pdbx_seq_one_letter_code
_entity_poly.pdbx_strand_id
1 'polypeptide(L)'
;LRPILEDPSASVQKAALTQVSRRKGRGANADGFKGYSIRTDRYRYTEWDGGKEGVELYDHENDAMEFNNLAEKDEASETVKEMKSLLQESMKRAGSS
;
A
#
# COMPACT_ATOMS: atom_id res chain seq x y z
N LEU A 1 2.59 -14.90 -15.65
CA LEU A 1 1.39 -14.49 -14.87
C LEU A 1 1.42 -12.99 -14.61
N ARG A 2 1.14 -12.19 -15.65
CA ARG A 2 0.85 -10.76 -15.53
C ARG A 2 -0.58 -10.59 -16.03
N PRO A 3 -1.57 -10.39 -15.14
CA PRO A 3 -2.64 -9.49 -15.56
C PRO A 3 -3.25 -8.73 -14.37
N ILE A 4 -3.11 -7.40 -14.40
CA ILE A 4 -4.13 -6.42 -13.95
C ILE A 4 -3.90 -5.06 -14.65
N LEU A 5 -3.02 -4.99 -15.68
CA LEU A 5 -2.75 -3.76 -16.41
C LEU A 5 -3.54 -3.62 -17.73
N GLU A 6 -4.67 -4.32 -17.89
CA GLU A 6 -5.41 -4.35 -19.16
C GLU A 6 -6.92 -4.03 -19.07
N ASP A 7 -7.46 -3.64 -17.89
CA ASP A 7 -8.85 -3.23 -17.85
C ASP A 7 -9.12 -2.07 -16.87
N PRO A 8 -9.13 -0.81 -17.36
CA PRO A 8 -9.51 0.35 -16.55
C PRO A 8 -11.01 0.39 -16.22
N SER A 9 -11.83 -0.53 -16.73
CA SER A 9 -13.28 -0.64 -16.49
C SER A 9 -13.68 -1.74 -15.52
N ALA A 10 -12.72 -2.51 -14.97
CA ALA A 10 -12.93 -3.46 -13.89
C ALA A 10 -13.17 -2.75 -12.53
N SER A 11 -14.22 -1.95 -12.45
CA SER A 11 -14.90 -1.65 -11.20
C SER A 11 -15.48 -2.97 -10.68
N VAL A 12 -14.83 -3.62 -9.70
CA VAL A 12 -15.33 -3.94 -8.33
C VAL A 12 -14.28 -4.79 -7.57
N GLN A 13 -13.04 -4.31 -7.42
CA GLN A 13 -12.19 -4.82 -6.33
C GLN A 13 -12.27 -3.79 -5.20
N LYS A 14 -12.95 -4.13 -4.09
CA LYS A 14 -13.12 -3.26 -2.90
C LYS A 14 -11.79 -2.68 -2.37
N ALA A 15 -10.67 -3.27 -2.78
CA ALA A 15 -9.37 -2.65 -2.68
C ALA A 15 -8.43 -3.11 -3.80
N ALA A 16 -7.53 -2.23 -4.26
CA ALA A 16 -6.49 -2.52 -5.24
C ALA A 16 -5.14 -2.72 -4.54
N LEU A 17 -4.45 -3.84 -4.82
CA LEU A 17 -3.13 -4.19 -4.29
C LEU A 17 -2.04 -3.90 -5.32
N THR A 18 -0.97 -3.20 -4.92
CA THR A 18 0.22 -2.99 -5.75
C THR A 18 1.49 -3.37 -5.01
N GLN A 19 2.44 -3.98 -5.72
CA GLN A 19 3.77 -4.32 -5.20
C GLN A 19 4.84 -3.59 -6.01
N VAL A 20 5.84 -3.03 -5.32
CA VAL A 20 7.01 -2.41 -5.92
C VAL A 20 8.28 -2.86 -5.22
N SER A 21 9.39 -2.89 -5.94
CA SER A 21 10.72 -3.00 -5.33
C SER A 21 11.42 -1.65 -5.38
N ARG A 22 12.09 -1.27 -4.29
CA ARG A 22 12.90 -0.06 -4.17
C ARG A 22 14.29 -0.43 -3.70
N ARG A 23 15.24 0.51 -3.85
CA ARG A 23 16.63 0.36 -3.41
C ARG A 23 16.94 1.44 -2.38
N LYS A 24 17.59 1.06 -1.28
CA LYS A 24 18.10 1.97 -0.24
C LYS A 24 19.59 2.16 -0.47
N GLY A 25 20.04 3.41 -0.57
CA GLY A 25 21.43 3.75 -0.89
C GLY A 25 21.71 3.95 -2.39
N ARG A 26 22.96 4.22 -2.73
CA ARG A 26 23.41 4.51 -4.11
C ARG A 26 24.42 3.47 -4.60
N GLY A 27 24.39 3.19 -5.91
CA GLY A 27 25.36 2.32 -6.57
C GLY A 27 25.03 0.83 -6.48
N ALA A 28 25.99 -0.01 -6.84
CA ALA A 28 25.81 -1.47 -6.97
C ALA A 28 25.52 -2.18 -5.63
N ASN A 29 25.81 -1.54 -4.49
CA ASN A 29 25.65 -2.10 -3.15
C ASN A 29 24.33 -1.67 -2.47
N ALA A 30 23.37 -1.11 -3.22
CA ALA A 30 22.12 -0.65 -2.64
C ALA A 30 21.21 -1.84 -2.26
N ASP A 31 20.78 -1.89 -1.01
CA ASP A 31 19.89 -2.94 -0.50
C ASP A 31 18.49 -2.79 -1.10
N GLY A 32 17.97 -3.89 -1.65
CA GLY A 32 16.63 -3.94 -2.21
C GLY A 32 15.59 -4.23 -1.12
N PHE A 33 14.49 -3.47 -1.12
CA PHE A 33 13.34 -3.73 -0.25
C PHE A 33 12.04 -3.69 -1.04
N LYS A 34 10.99 -4.31 -0.49
CA LYS A 34 9.67 -4.39 -1.12
C LYS A 34 8.72 -3.38 -0.48
N GLY A 35 7.95 -2.69 -1.31
CA GLY A 35 6.81 -1.88 -0.90
C GLY A 35 5.52 -2.54 -1.34
N TYR A 36 4.52 -2.45 -0.48
CA TYR A 36 3.17 -2.90 -0.78
C TYR A 36 2.20 -1.77 -0.48
N SER A 37 1.28 -1.52 -1.40
CA SER A 37 0.21 -0.56 -1.18
C SER A 37 -1.14 -1.22 -1.40
N ILE A 38 -2.12 -0.82 -0.60
CA ILE A 38 -3.52 -1.13 -0.81
C ILE A 38 -4.35 0.15 -0.81
N ARG A 39 -5.27 0.25 -1.77
CA ARG A 39 -6.15 1.41 -1.93
C ARG A 39 -7.61 0.98 -1.85
N THR A 40 -8.38 1.65 -1.00
CA THR A 40 -9.85 1.60 -0.97
C THR A 40 -10.42 2.89 -1.57
N ASP A 41 -11.74 3.06 -1.55
CA ASP A 41 -12.39 4.28 -2.04
C ASP A 41 -11.90 5.54 -1.30
N ARG A 42 -11.61 5.41 0.01
CA ARG A 42 -11.22 6.52 0.87
C ARG A 42 -9.73 6.56 1.19
N TYR A 43 -9.08 5.42 1.42
CA TYR A 43 -7.73 5.40 1.95
C TYR A 43 -6.73 4.75 1.01
N ARG A 44 -5.51 5.28 1.01
CA ARG A 44 -4.32 4.60 0.49
C ARG A 44 -3.38 4.28 1.64
N TYR A 45 -3.03 3.01 1.79
CA TYR A 45 -2.05 2.53 2.74
C TYR A 45 -0.84 1.96 2.01
N THR A 46 0.36 2.28 2.46
CA THR A 46 1.63 1.71 1.96
C THR A 46 2.51 1.28 3.12
N GLU A 47 3.11 0.09 3.04
CA GLU A 47 4.18 -0.34 3.96
C GLU A 47 5.43 -0.77 3.20
N TRP A 48 6.60 -0.38 3.73
CA TRP A 48 7.91 -0.67 3.16
C TRP A 48 8.67 -1.66 4.04
N ASP A 49 9.13 -2.76 3.45
CA ASP A 49 9.76 -3.90 4.14
C ASP A 49 8.94 -4.42 5.33
N GLY A 50 7.62 -4.55 5.15
CA GLY A 50 6.69 -4.93 6.22
C GLY A 50 6.51 -3.87 7.31
N GLY A 51 6.79 -2.60 6.97
CA GLY A 51 6.71 -1.44 7.85
C GLY A 51 8.03 -1.03 8.49
N LYS A 52 9.11 -1.80 8.32
CA LYS A 52 10.43 -1.47 8.88
C LYS A 52 11.08 -0.24 8.26
N GLU A 53 10.78 0.00 6.98
CA GLU A 53 11.30 1.15 6.23
C GLU A 53 10.27 2.30 6.16
N GLY A 54 9.19 2.19 6.94
CA GLY A 54 8.14 3.21 7.04
C GLY A 54 6.77 2.72 6.62
N VAL A 55 5.76 3.48 7.05
CA VAL A 55 4.35 3.28 6.76
C VAL A 55 3.74 4.62 6.35
N GLU A 56 2.86 4.57 5.36
CA GLU A 56 2.15 5.74 4.84
C GLU A 56 0.64 5.47 4.82
N LEU A 57 -0.16 6.45 5.27
CA LEU A 57 -1.61 6.42 5.18
C LEU A 57 -2.11 7.79 4.69
N TYR A 58 -2.85 7.79 3.60
CA TYR A 58 -3.48 8.98 3.02
C TYR A 58 -4.99 8.83 2.97
N ASP A 59 -5.73 9.86 3.39
CA ASP A 59 -7.19 9.95 3.29
C ASP A 59 -7.56 10.80 2.06
N HIS A 60 -8.03 10.16 1.00
CA HIS A 60 -8.40 10.82 -0.25
C HIS A 60 -9.68 11.66 -0.15
N GLU A 61 -10.54 11.41 0.83
CA GLU A 61 -11.76 12.21 1.02
C GLU A 61 -11.43 13.56 1.64
N ASN A 62 -10.52 13.59 2.62
CA ASN A 62 -10.17 14.81 3.36
C ASN A 62 -8.88 15.48 2.88
N ASP A 63 -8.06 14.77 2.13
CA ASP A 63 -6.80 15.25 1.57
C ASP A 63 -6.63 14.78 0.13
N ALA A 64 -7.40 15.40 -0.77
CA ALA A 64 -7.37 15.10 -2.20
C ALA A 64 -5.97 15.26 -2.84
N MET A 65 -5.04 15.97 -2.19
CA MET A 65 -3.67 16.13 -2.67
C MET A 65 -2.65 15.21 -1.98
N GLU A 66 -3.08 14.30 -1.09
CA GLU A 66 -2.22 13.32 -0.38
C GLU A 66 -0.99 13.95 0.32
N PHE A 67 -1.12 15.16 0.86
CA PHE A 67 0.01 15.85 1.50
C PHE A 67 0.28 15.38 2.93
N ASN A 68 -0.71 14.80 3.59
CA ASN A 68 -0.64 14.45 5.00
C ASN A 68 -0.53 12.95 5.17
N ASN A 69 0.68 12.47 5.50
CA ASN A 69 0.82 11.11 6.01
C ASN A 69 0.19 11.02 7.41
N LEU A 70 -0.88 10.25 7.54
CA LEU A 70 -1.62 10.02 8.78
C LEU A 70 -1.09 8.84 9.59
N ALA A 71 -0.13 8.06 9.06
CA ALA A 71 0.27 6.77 9.62
C ALA A 71 0.77 6.83 11.08
N GLU A 72 1.33 7.97 11.50
CA GLU A 72 1.85 8.18 12.86
C GLU A 72 0.91 9.00 13.75
N LYS A 73 -0.29 9.37 13.27
CA LYS A 73 -1.27 10.10 14.08
C LYS A 73 -2.10 9.13 14.91
N ASP A 74 -2.22 9.39 16.21
CA ASP A 74 -3.01 8.56 17.14
C ASP A 74 -4.45 8.37 16.66
N GLU A 75 -5.04 9.42 16.09
CA GLU A 75 -6.40 9.46 15.52
C GLU A 75 -6.60 8.46 14.37
N ALA A 76 -5.54 8.12 13.64
CA ALA A 76 -5.58 7.21 12.50
C ALA A 76 -5.12 5.79 12.82
N SER A 77 -4.76 5.51 14.08
CA SER A 77 -4.18 4.23 14.50
C SER A 77 -5.07 3.02 14.20
N GLU A 78 -6.39 3.15 14.38
CA GLU A 78 -7.35 2.09 14.04
C GLU A 78 -7.46 1.89 12.52
N THR A 79 -7.49 2.98 11.74
CA THR A 79 -7.49 2.92 10.27
C THR A 79 -6.21 2.26 9.74
N VAL A 80 -5.05 2.56 10.32
CA VAL A 80 -3.78 1.90 9.97
C VAL A 80 -3.87 0.39 10.21
N LYS A 81 -4.43 -0.06 11.33
CA LYS A 81 -4.58 -1.49 11.65
C LYS A 81 -5.54 -2.18 10.67
N GLU A 82 -6.66 -1.54 10.35
CA GLU A 82 -7.65 -2.05 9.39
C GLU A 82 -7.02 -2.21 8.01
N MET A 83 -6.39 -1.16 7.49
CA MET A 83 -5.78 -1.16 6.17
C MET A 83 -4.62 -2.15 6.07
N LYS A 84 -3.82 -2.28 7.14
CA LYS A 84 -2.78 -3.32 7.21
C LYS A 84 -3.36 -4.73 7.15
N SER A 85 -4.45 -4.99 7.87
CA SER A 85 -5.11 -6.30 7.84
C SER A 85 -5.63 -6.61 6.44
N LEU A 86 -6.28 -5.64 5.80
CA LEU A 86 -6.78 -5.75 4.44
C LEU A 86 -5.65 -6.00 3.41
N LEU A 87 -4.49 -5.35 3.59
CA LEU A 87 -3.31 -5.58 2.77
C LEU A 87 -2.85 -7.04 2.88
N GLN A 88 -2.68 -7.53 4.10
CA GLN A 88 -2.21 -8.89 4.36
C GLN A 88 -3.16 -9.94 3.80
N GLU A 89 -4.47 -9.74 3.95
CA GLU A 89 -5.47 -10.62 3.33
C GLU A 89 -5.39 -10.60 1.80
N SER A 90 -5.25 -9.42 1.20
CA SER A 90 -5.16 -9.26 -0.26
C SER A 90 -3.90 -9.91 -0.81
N MET A 91 -2.77 -9.79 -0.11
CA MET A 91 -1.52 -10.48 -0.43
C MET A 91 -1.65 -12.00 -0.34
N LYS A 92 -2.31 -12.52 0.71
CA LYS A 92 -2.58 -13.96 0.83
C LYS A 92 -3.41 -14.46 -0.35
N ARG A 93 -4.50 -13.77 -0.68
CA ARG A 93 -5.35 -14.11 -1.84
C ARG A 93 -4.59 -14.09 -3.15
N ALA A 94 -3.71 -13.11 -3.36
CA ALA A 94 -2.89 -13.01 -4.57
C ALA A 94 -1.77 -14.06 -4.66
N GLY A 95 -1.28 -14.56 -3.52
CA GLY A 95 -0.21 -15.56 -3.42
C GLY A 95 -0.67 -17.02 -3.36
N SER A 96 -1.97 -17.28 -3.20
CA SER A 96 -2.55 -18.65 -3.14
C SER A 96 -2.83 -19.28 -4.52
N SER A 97 -2.02 -18.98 -5.54
CA SER A 97 -2.13 -19.57 -6.90
C SER A 97 -1.05 -20.59 -7.19
#